data_AF-A0A9Q1HDD8-F1
#
_entry.id   AF-A0A9Q1HDD8-F1
#
_cell.length_a   1.000
_cell.length_b   1.000
_cell.length_c   1.000
_cell.angle_alpha   90.00
_cell.angle_beta   90.00
_cell.angle_gamma   90.00
#
_symmetry.space_group_name_H-M   'P 1'
#
loop_
_entity.id
_entity.type
_entity.pdbx_description
1 polymer ?
#
loop_
_entity_poly.entity_id
_entity_poly.type
_entity_poly.pdbx_seq_one_letter_code
_entity_poly.pdbx_strand_id
1 'polypeptide(L)'
;MEGKGWREENGLDKVEHWFKYRRDEYTDTGQLTPCSPLQQAQCGNPQISNGELPNCFISGIGPDDFICDCDGNPSFHIGRLCTTPIDRDIVLTSLQTCYGCSQNYFTSTNYPNLYGTDRDDVYLLYIPGAREINFEFSVPFSVEAENDDLFVGAGLEFTLSDVNTVGLEPGLIGDNLYFFDNRIITPPGQNDPTPGETPPPFTIVGDTAWLYFRTDSNIEEVGFNLTWSAASKALLMSLVIAYLGP
;
A
#
# COMPACT_ATOMS: atom_id res chain seq x y z
N MET A 1 -13.18 58.25 41.82
CA MET A 1 -13.00 57.01 42.58
C MET A 1 -13.41 55.87 41.67
N GLU A 2 -12.48 55.48 40.82
CA GLU A 2 -12.61 54.38 39.86
C GLU A 2 -12.01 53.12 40.48
N GLY A 3 -12.63 51.98 40.19
CA GLY A 3 -12.18 50.68 40.67
C GLY A 3 -13.11 49.57 40.21
N LYS A 4 -12.90 49.06 38.99
CA LYS A 4 -13.39 47.75 38.56
C LYS A 4 -12.18 46.92 38.15
N GLY A 5 -12.05 45.75 38.79
CA GLY A 5 -10.91 44.86 38.69
C GLY A 5 -10.83 44.14 37.35
N TRP A 6 -9.59 44.01 36.87
CA TRP A 6 -9.20 43.13 35.78
C TRP A 6 -8.54 41.89 36.39
N ARG A 7 -8.90 40.71 35.85
CA ARG A 7 -8.33 39.41 36.22
C ARG A 7 -6.87 39.33 35.73
N GLU A 8 -6.03 38.75 36.58
CA GLU A 8 -4.66 38.36 36.29
C GLU A 8 -4.63 37.14 35.36
N GLU A 9 -3.92 37.27 34.24
CA GLU A 9 -3.34 36.16 33.49
C GLU A 9 -1.85 36.09 33.87
N ASN A 10 -1.47 35.06 34.63
CA ASN A 10 -0.09 34.59 34.76
C ASN A 10 0.04 33.43 33.75
N GLY A 11 0.92 33.40 32.76
CA GLY A 11 2.30 33.85 32.79
C GLY A 11 3.22 32.66 33.04
N LEU A 12 3.39 31.76 32.07
CA LEU A 12 4.58 30.90 31.97
C LEU A 12 4.98 30.74 30.49
N ASP A 13 6.04 31.48 30.19
CA ASP A 13 6.84 31.43 28.97
C ASP A 13 7.69 30.15 28.91
N LYS A 14 7.88 29.65 27.68
CA LYS A 14 9.05 28.87 27.21
C LYS A 14 9.26 27.44 27.74
N VAL A 15 8.80 26.47 26.95
CA VAL A 15 9.66 25.40 26.42
C VAL A 15 9.37 25.24 24.92
N GLU A 16 10.10 25.99 24.09
CA GLU A 16 10.41 25.54 22.73
C GLU A 16 11.46 24.45 22.84
N HIS A 17 11.18 23.25 22.31
CA HIS A 17 12.01 22.55 21.33
C HIS A 17 11.70 21.03 21.25
N TRP A 18 11.52 20.55 20.01
CA TRP A 18 11.38 19.14 19.54
C TRP A 18 10.10 18.43 20.02
N PHE A 19 9.05 18.20 19.24
CA PHE A 19 8.97 17.67 17.88
C PHE A 19 7.94 18.45 17.05
N LYS A 20 8.43 19.35 16.19
CA LYS A 20 7.71 19.74 14.99
C LYS A 20 8.46 19.05 13.85
N TYR A 21 8.24 17.74 13.69
CA TYR A 21 8.67 17.08 12.47
C TYR A 21 7.85 17.69 11.34
N ARG A 22 8.57 18.31 10.39
CA ARG A 22 8.02 19.04 9.25
C ARG A 22 7.00 18.15 8.55
N ARG A 23 5.75 18.62 8.50
CA ARG A 23 4.72 18.13 7.60
C ARG A 23 4.89 18.72 6.18
N ASP A 24 5.94 19.52 5.97
CA ASP A 24 6.09 20.43 4.82
C ASP A 24 7.23 20.01 3.87
N GLU A 25 7.79 18.81 4.02
CA GLU A 25 8.74 18.21 3.05
C GLU A 25 8.13 17.06 2.25
N TYR A 26 6.83 16.80 2.40
CA TYR A 26 6.10 15.76 1.66
C TYR A 26 4.77 16.25 1.06
N THR A 27 4.71 17.52 0.66
CA THR A 27 3.69 18.01 -0.30
C THR A 27 4.12 17.81 -1.75
N ASP A 28 5.27 17.18 -1.99
CA ASP A 28 5.67 16.65 -3.29
C ASP A 28 5.25 15.17 -3.38
N THR A 29 3.97 14.87 -3.10
CA THR A 29 3.31 13.77 -3.80
C THR A 29 3.35 14.20 -5.25
N GLY A 30 4.47 13.90 -5.95
CA GLY A 30 4.74 14.36 -7.29
C GLY A 30 3.46 14.21 -8.08
N GLN A 31 2.85 15.35 -8.43
CA GLN A 31 1.51 15.36 -9.00
C GLN A 31 1.51 14.38 -10.16
N LEU A 32 0.70 13.32 -10.05
CA LEU A 32 0.70 12.25 -11.04
C LEU A 32 0.53 12.89 -12.41
N THR A 33 1.55 12.75 -13.24
CA THR A 33 1.51 13.34 -14.57
C THR A 33 0.64 12.44 -15.43
N PRO A 34 -0.48 12.94 -15.97
CA PRO A 34 -1.34 12.12 -16.82
C PRO A 34 -0.60 11.72 -18.08
N CYS A 35 -0.90 10.52 -18.58
CA CYS A 35 -0.33 10.01 -19.81
C CYS A 35 -0.77 10.80 -21.06
N SER A 36 0.02 10.67 -22.13
CA SER A 36 -0.42 11.07 -23.47
C SER A 36 -1.59 10.19 -23.94
N PRO A 37 -2.41 10.65 -24.92
CA PRO A 37 -3.49 9.83 -25.47
C PRO A 37 -3.04 8.48 -26.06
N LEU A 38 -1.80 8.40 -26.57
CA LEU A 38 -1.24 7.14 -27.09
C LEU A 38 -0.94 6.15 -25.97
N GLN A 39 -0.36 6.61 -24.85
CA GLN A 39 -0.10 5.79 -23.67
C GLN A 39 -1.41 5.39 -22.98
N GLN A 40 -2.35 6.32 -22.85
CA GLN A 40 -3.69 6.07 -22.33
C GLN A 40 -4.42 4.97 -23.12
N ALA A 41 -4.25 4.93 -24.45
CA ALA A 41 -4.84 3.90 -25.31
C ALA A 41 -4.19 2.51 -25.15
N GLN A 42 -3.05 2.41 -24.47
CA GLN A 42 -2.40 1.14 -24.13
C GLN A 42 -2.90 0.56 -22.80
N CYS A 43 -3.69 1.33 -22.03
CA CYS A 43 -4.27 0.86 -20.77
C CYS A 43 -5.49 -0.03 -20.99
N GLY A 44 -5.45 -1.21 -20.40
CA GLY A 44 -6.52 -2.20 -20.46
C GLY A 44 -6.68 -2.82 -21.84
N ASN A 45 -7.59 -3.78 -21.93
CA ASN A 45 -8.07 -4.29 -23.21
C ASN A 45 -9.29 -3.44 -23.64
N PRO A 46 -9.24 -2.68 -24.74
CA PRO A 46 -10.34 -1.81 -25.18
C PRO A 46 -11.65 -2.56 -25.50
N GLN A 47 -11.63 -3.90 -25.51
CA GLN A 47 -12.83 -4.73 -25.65
C GLN A 47 -13.58 -4.98 -24.33
N ILE A 48 -13.01 -4.62 -23.18
CA ILE A 48 -13.49 -5.05 -21.86
C ILE A 48 -14.10 -3.91 -21.05
N SER A 49 -13.68 -2.66 -21.26
CA SER A 49 -14.28 -1.51 -20.58
C SER A 49 -15.50 -0.99 -21.34
N ASN A 50 -16.49 -0.45 -20.64
CA ASN A 50 -17.70 0.17 -21.20
C ASN A 50 -17.41 1.50 -21.95
N GLY A 51 -16.25 1.62 -22.59
CA GLY A 51 -15.78 2.80 -23.31
C GLY A 51 -14.94 3.79 -22.49
N GLU A 52 -14.81 3.59 -21.17
CA GLU A 52 -13.90 4.38 -20.33
C GLU A 52 -12.53 3.69 -20.24
N LEU A 53 -11.46 4.44 -20.52
CA LEU A 53 -10.09 3.93 -20.39
C LEU A 53 -9.62 4.06 -18.94
N PRO A 54 -8.88 3.08 -18.39
CA PRO A 54 -8.37 3.15 -17.02
C PRO A 54 -7.41 4.32 -16.83
N ASN A 55 -7.35 4.95 -15.65
CA ASN A 55 -6.43 6.09 -15.44
C ASN A 55 -4.98 5.69 -15.76
N CYS A 56 -4.18 6.62 -16.29
CA CYS A 56 -2.79 6.36 -16.67
C CYS A 56 -1.87 7.43 -16.12
N PHE A 57 -0.73 7.00 -15.57
CA PHE A 57 0.24 7.86 -14.90
C PHE A 57 1.67 7.59 -15.37
N ILE A 58 2.44 8.65 -15.59
CA ILE A 58 3.87 8.54 -15.89
C ILE A 58 4.63 8.06 -14.64
N SER A 59 5.49 7.05 -14.80
CA SER A 59 6.20 6.38 -13.71
C SER A 59 7.41 7.15 -13.16
N GLY A 60 7.92 8.11 -13.95
CA GLY A 60 9.11 8.90 -13.60
C GLY A 60 10.44 8.15 -13.75
N ILE A 61 10.43 6.85 -14.11
CA ILE A 61 11.65 6.05 -14.34
C ILE A 61 12.24 6.35 -15.74
N GLY A 62 11.38 6.68 -16.71
CA GLY A 62 11.77 7.04 -18.07
C GLY A 62 10.69 7.86 -18.80
N PRO A 63 11.03 8.48 -19.95
CA PRO A 63 10.11 9.38 -20.68
C PRO A 63 8.88 8.66 -21.24
N ASP A 64 8.99 7.35 -21.49
CA ASP A 64 7.92 6.52 -22.04
C ASP A 64 7.37 5.53 -21.01
N ASP A 65 7.82 5.57 -19.76
CA ASP A 65 7.43 4.59 -18.75
C ASP A 65 6.19 5.08 -17.98
N PHE A 66 5.11 4.31 -18.03
CA PHE A 66 3.83 4.65 -17.43
C PHE A 66 3.18 3.42 -16.78
N ILE A 67 2.15 3.68 -15.99
CA ILE A 67 1.38 2.70 -15.23
C ILE A 67 -0.11 3.03 -15.38
N CYS A 68 -0.92 2.00 -15.61
CA CYS A 68 -2.37 2.06 -15.70
C CYS A 68 -2.99 1.63 -14.38
N ASP A 69 -3.92 2.45 -13.88
CA ASP A 69 -4.78 2.14 -12.75
C ASP A 69 -5.77 1.05 -13.15
N CYS A 70 -5.71 -0.10 -12.48
CA CYS A 70 -6.56 -1.23 -12.84
C CYS A 70 -7.94 -1.19 -12.17
N ASP A 71 -8.25 -0.13 -11.44
CA ASP A 71 -9.57 0.07 -10.87
C ASP A 71 -10.65 0.12 -11.96
N GLY A 72 -11.84 -0.42 -11.63
CA GLY A 72 -12.98 -0.47 -12.53
C GLY A 72 -12.84 -1.43 -13.71
N ASN A 73 -11.77 -2.23 -13.81
CA ASN A 73 -11.66 -3.28 -14.83
C ASN A 73 -12.58 -4.47 -14.47
N PRO A 74 -13.67 -4.72 -15.22
CA PRO A 74 -14.64 -5.76 -14.88
C PRO A 74 -14.08 -7.18 -15.04
N SER A 75 -12.91 -7.34 -15.66
CA SER A 75 -12.23 -8.63 -15.80
C SER A 75 -11.07 -8.80 -14.82
N PHE A 76 -10.91 -7.89 -13.84
CA PHE A 76 -9.90 -7.97 -12.78
C PHE A 76 -8.47 -8.27 -13.27
N HIS A 77 -8.08 -7.67 -14.38
CA HIS A 77 -6.69 -7.78 -14.84
C HIS A 77 -5.81 -6.83 -14.04
N ILE A 78 -4.59 -7.28 -13.76
CA ILE A 78 -3.58 -6.55 -12.98
C ILE A 78 -2.37 -6.21 -13.85
N GLY A 79 -1.33 -5.71 -13.20
CA GLY A 79 -0.08 -5.33 -13.83
C GLY A 79 -0.05 -3.91 -14.37
N ARG A 80 1.11 -3.54 -14.92
CA ARG A 80 1.37 -2.14 -15.32
C ARG A 80 0.41 -1.63 -16.38
N LEU A 81 -0.14 -2.53 -17.21
CA LEU A 81 -1.07 -2.19 -18.29
C LEU A 81 -2.50 -2.66 -18.02
N CYS A 82 -2.77 -3.32 -16.89
CA CYS A 82 -4.07 -3.96 -16.61
C CYS A 82 -4.49 -4.96 -17.70
N THR A 83 -3.52 -5.68 -18.24
CA THR A 83 -3.71 -6.71 -19.29
C THR A 83 -3.31 -8.10 -18.83
N THR A 84 -2.72 -8.24 -17.63
CA THR A 84 -2.37 -9.55 -17.09
C THR A 84 -3.60 -10.10 -16.38
N PRO A 85 -4.22 -11.19 -16.87
CA PRO A 85 -5.30 -11.82 -16.14
C PRO A 85 -4.74 -12.40 -14.84
N ILE A 86 -5.48 -12.23 -13.74
CA ILE A 86 -5.23 -13.06 -12.56
C ILE A 86 -5.53 -14.52 -12.92
N ASP A 87 -4.77 -15.43 -12.32
CA ASP A 87 -4.90 -16.85 -12.60
C ASP A 87 -6.36 -17.32 -12.47
N ARG A 88 -6.79 -18.22 -13.35
CA ARG A 88 -8.20 -18.64 -13.46
C ARG A 88 -8.71 -19.36 -12.23
N ASP A 89 -7.81 -19.89 -11.41
CA ASP A 89 -8.15 -20.57 -10.16
C ASP A 89 -8.34 -19.59 -8.99
N ILE A 90 -8.15 -18.29 -9.20
CA ILE A 90 -8.48 -17.23 -8.25
C ILE A 90 -9.74 -16.50 -8.74
N VAL A 91 -10.80 -16.53 -7.93
CA VAL A 91 -12.06 -15.85 -8.26
C VAL A 91 -12.14 -14.59 -7.41
N LEU A 92 -11.60 -13.49 -7.95
CA LEU A 92 -11.53 -12.25 -7.19
C LEU A 92 -12.89 -11.76 -6.72
N THR A 93 -12.91 -11.46 -5.43
CA THR A 93 -14.05 -10.85 -4.76
C THR A 93 -13.93 -9.33 -4.78
N SER A 94 -12.71 -8.80 -4.63
CA SER A 94 -12.46 -7.37 -4.82
C SER A 94 -11.05 -7.08 -5.34
N LEU A 95 -10.93 -5.94 -6.01
CA LEU A 95 -9.67 -5.33 -6.42
C LEU A 95 -9.69 -3.87 -5.95
N GLN A 96 -8.69 -3.48 -5.17
CA GLN A 96 -8.51 -2.10 -4.72
C GLN A 96 -7.17 -1.57 -5.23
N THR A 97 -7.13 -0.30 -5.65
CA THR A 97 -5.89 0.33 -6.08
C THR A 97 -5.61 1.61 -5.29
N CYS A 98 -4.34 1.89 -5.06
CA CYS A 98 -3.86 3.19 -4.59
C CYS A 98 -2.69 3.63 -5.47
N TYR A 99 -2.99 4.46 -6.46
CA TYR A 99 -1.99 4.96 -7.40
C TYR A 99 -1.84 6.45 -7.10
N GLY A 100 -0.79 6.81 -6.34
CA GLY A 100 -0.57 8.16 -5.80
C GLY A 100 -1.75 8.71 -4.97
N CYS A 101 -2.47 7.84 -4.27
CA CYS A 101 -3.61 8.23 -3.46
C CYS A 101 -3.18 8.97 -2.16
N SER A 102 -4.11 9.70 -1.54
CA SER A 102 -3.86 10.41 -0.27
C SER A 102 -4.00 9.54 0.97
N GLN A 103 -4.70 8.41 0.86
CA GLN A 103 -4.71 7.37 1.89
C GLN A 103 -3.38 6.61 1.89
N ASN A 104 -2.96 6.17 3.06
CA ASN A 104 -1.70 5.45 3.22
C ASN A 104 -1.91 4.10 3.90
N TYR A 105 -3.07 3.48 3.66
CA TYR A 105 -3.44 2.21 4.24
C TYR A 105 -4.35 1.37 3.35
N PHE A 106 -4.32 0.06 3.56
CA PHE A 106 -5.29 -0.92 3.09
C PHE A 106 -5.83 -1.68 4.29
N THR A 107 -7.09 -2.07 4.23
CA THR A 107 -7.70 -2.92 5.25
C THR A 107 -8.39 -4.12 4.63
N SER A 108 -8.49 -5.20 5.40
CA SER A 108 -9.46 -6.25 5.12
C SER A 108 -10.87 -5.67 5.07
N THR A 109 -11.77 -6.36 4.37
CA THR A 109 -13.18 -5.98 4.32
C THR A 109 -13.76 -5.93 5.75
N ASN A 110 -14.54 -4.88 6.04
CA ASN A 110 -15.20 -4.60 7.34
C ASN A 110 -14.30 -4.22 8.54
N TYR A 111 -12.98 -4.16 8.39
CA TYR A 111 -12.06 -3.79 9.47
C TYR A 111 -12.52 -2.52 10.24
N PRO A 112 -12.49 -2.51 11.60
CA PRO A 112 -11.95 -3.51 12.51
C PRO A 112 -12.94 -4.61 12.92
N ASN A 113 -14.06 -4.77 12.19
CA ASN A 113 -14.96 -5.91 12.39
C ASN A 113 -14.48 -7.11 11.59
N LEU A 114 -15.13 -8.26 11.82
CA LEU A 114 -14.79 -9.51 11.16
C LEU A 114 -14.85 -9.40 9.63
N TYR A 115 -13.82 -9.91 8.94
CA TYR A 115 -13.88 -10.09 7.49
C TYR A 115 -14.86 -11.21 7.12
N GLY A 116 -15.24 -11.29 5.85
CA GLY A 116 -16.10 -12.37 5.35
C GLY A 116 -15.31 -13.58 4.88
N THR A 117 -15.93 -14.76 4.85
CA THR A 117 -15.38 -16.01 4.30
C THR A 117 -15.40 -16.06 2.76
N ASP A 118 -14.67 -17.02 2.18
CA ASP A 118 -14.62 -17.35 0.75
C ASP A 118 -14.25 -16.16 -0.15
N ARG A 119 -13.29 -15.36 0.31
CA ARG A 119 -12.83 -14.16 -0.40
C ARG A 119 -11.45 -14.33 -0.99
N ASP A 120 -11.27 -13.73 -2.15
CA ASP A 120 -9.99 -13.45 -2.78
C ASP A 120 -9.92 -11.93 -3.04
N ASP A 121 -9.25 -11.18 -2.18
CA ASP A 121 -9.12 -9.73 -2.26
C ASP A 121 -7.69 -9.34 -2.71
N VAL A 122 -7.58 -8.47 -3.73
CA VAL A 122 -6.30 -7.97 -4.24
C VAL A 122 -6.20 -6.47 -4.05
N TYR A 123 -5.02 -6.01 -3.66
CA TYR A 123 -4.72 -4.60 -3.49
C TYR A 123 -3.46 -4.26 -4.27
N LEU A 124 -3.50 -3.18 -5.05
CA LEU A 124 -2.37 -2.72 -5.86
C LEU A 124 -1.94 -1.33 -5.40
N LEU A 125 -0.66 -1.18 -5.05
CA LEU A 125 -0.07 0.06 -4.59
C LEU A 125 0.98 0.53 -5.58
N TYR A 126 0.89 1.80 -5.96
CA TYR A 126 1.91 2.50 -6.72
C TYR A 126 2.19 3.87 -6.09
N ILE A 127 3.45 4.09 -5.70
CA ILE A 127 3.95 5.34 -5.11
C ILE A 127 5.06 5.90 -6.02
N PRO A 128 4.75 6.87 -6.89
CA PRO A 128 5.70 7.41 -7.86
C PRO A 128 7.03 7.84 -7.26
N GLY A 129 8.12 7.36 -7.84
CA GLY A 129 9.49 7.75 -7.45
C GLY A 129 9.94 7.22 -6.08
N ALA A 130 9.15 6.37 -5.43
CA ALA A 130 9.60 5.65 -4.26
C ALA A 130 10.74 4.68 -4.62
N ARG A 131 11.74 4.59 -3.75
CA ARG A 131 12.81 3.59 -3.85
C ARG A 131 12.48 2.35 -3.03
N GLU A 132 11.77 2.57 -1.92
CA GLU A 132 11.32 1.53 -1.00
C GLU A 132 10.04 2.00 -0.33
N ILE A 133 9.22 1.03 0.04
CA ILE A 133 7.94 1.19 0.74
C ILE A 133 8.06 0.44 2.06
N ASN A 134 7.91 1.16 3.16
CA ASN A 134 7.95 0.63 4.51
C ASN A 134 6.51 0.42 4.99
N PHE A 135 6.20 -0.80 5.38
CA PHE A 135 4.88 -1.24 5.79
C PHE A 135 4.82 -1.55 7.29
N GLU A 136 3.67 -1.24 7.89
CA GLU A 136 3.38 -1.51 9.30
C GLU A 136 1.91 -1.89 9.50
N PHE A 137 1.65 -2.96 10.25
CA PHE A 137 0.31 -3.37 10.64
C PHE A 137 -0.14 -2.63 11.90
N SER A 138 -1.38 -2.13 11.87
CA SER A 138 -2.05 -1.54 13.04
C SER A 138 -2.75 -2.60 13.88
N VAL A 139 -2.90 -2.33 15.18
CA VAL A 139 -3.73 -3.13 16.10
C VAL A 139 -5.21 -2.73 15.95
N PRO A 140 -6.15 -3.70 15.94
CA PRO A 140 -5.92 -5.14 16.02
C PRO A 140 -5.48 -5.75 14.68
N PHE A 141 -4.78 -6.88 14.76
CA PHE A 141 -4.48 -7.77 13.64
C PHE A 141 -4.90 -9.19 14.04
N SER A 142 -5.65 -9.88 13.18
CA SER A 142 -5.94 -11.30 13.33
C SER A 142 -6.34 -11.89 11.98
N VAL A 143 -5.60 -12.89 11.52
CA VAL A 143 -5.87 -13.67 10.30
C VAL A 143 -5.78 -15.15 10.67
N GLU A 144 -6.78 -15.96 10.30
CA GLU A 144 -6.81 -17.37 10.71
C GLU A 144 -5.50 -18.09 10.36
N ALA A 145 -4.86 -18.68 11.37
CA ALA A 145 -3.61 -19.40 11.18
C ALA A 145 -3.80 -20.63 10.30
N GLU A 146 -2.87 -20.86 9.37
CA GLU A 146 -2.81 -22.05 8.48
C GLU A 146 -3.93 -22.19 7.43
N ASN A 147 -5.01 -21.43 7.54
CA ASN A 147 -6.17 -21.52 6.63
C ASN A 147 -6.39 -20.26 5.78
N ASP A 148 -6.07 -19.09 6.34
CA ASP A 148 -6.15 -17.81 5.63
C ASP A 148 -4.78 -17.29 5.24
N ASP A 149 -4.73 -16.65 4.07
CA ASP A 149 -3.47 -16.26 3.47
C ASP A 149 -3.38 -14.76 3.24
N LEU A 150 -2.37 -14.10 3.82
CA LEU A 150 -2.06 -12.70 3.54
C LEU A 150 -0.64 -12.58 2.97
N PHE A 151 -0.55 -12.26 1.68
CA PHE A 151 0.71 -12.05 0.98
C PHE A 151 0.93 -10.58 0.64
N VAL A 152 2.15 -10.09 0.81
CA VAL A 152 2.59 -8.77 0.34
C VAL A 152 3.85 -8.94 -0.51
N GLY A 153 3.81 -8.49 -1.76
CA GLY A 153 4.94 -8.64 -2.70
C GLY A 153 5.26 -7.38 -3.48
N ALA A 154 6.48 -7.32 -4.02
CA ALA A 154 6.88 -6.23 -4.93
C ALA A 154 6.20 -6.32 -6.29
N GLY A 155 6.02 -5.17 -6.95
CA GLY A 155 5.43 -5.09 -8.29
C GLY A 155 3.92 -4.92 -8.29
N LEU A 156 3.30 -5.12 -9.44
CA LEU A 156 1.83 -5.03 -9.64
C LEU A 156 1.22 -6.33 -10.16
N GLU A 157 2.00 -7.42 -10.15
CA GLU A 157 1.64 -8.72 -10.71
C GLU A 157 2.13 -9.82 -9.78
N PHE A 158 1.35 -10.88 -9.67
CA PHE A 158 1.70 -12.11 -8.99
C PHE A 158 1.09 -13.30 -9.74
N THR A 159 1.60 -14.49 -9.44
CA THR A 159 1.19 -15.77 -10.02
C THR A 159 0.76 -16.74 -8.91
N LEU A 160 0.06 -17.82 -9.25
CA LEU A 160 -0.26 -18.89 -8.28
C LEU A 160 0.98 -19.47 -7.61
N SER A 161 2.12 -19.51 -8.31
CA SER A 161 3.36 -19.99 -7.70
C SER A 161 3.88 -19.07 -6.59
N ASP A 162 3.60 -17.76 -6.67
CA ASP A 162 4.03 -16.80 -5.66
C ASP A 162 3.20 -16.94 -4.38
N VAL A 163 1.92 -17.32 -4.51
CA VAL A 163 0.95 -17.40 -3.41
C VAL A 163 0.59 -18.83 -3.02
N ASN A 164 1.49 -19.79 -3.28
CA ASN A 164 1.30 -21.19 -2.90
C ASN A 164 1.79 -21.43 -1.46
N THR A 165 0.88 -21.84 -0.58
CA THR A 165 1.08 -21.86 0.88
C THR A 165 1.65 -23.15 1.43
N VAL A 166 1.82 -24.18 0.58
CA VAL A 166 2.26 -25.52 1.01
C VAL A 166 3.65 -25.45 1.63
N GLY A 167 3.69 -25.57 2.97
CA GLY A 167 4.92 -25.63 3.76
C GLY A 167 5.60 -24.29 4.01
N LEU A 168 4.88 -23.17 3.89
CA LEU A 168 5.42 -21.85 4.18
C LEU A 168 5.37 -21.50 5.68
N GLU A 169 6.47 -20.88 6.13
CA GLU A 169 6.55 -20.21 7.42
C GLU A 169 6.25 -18.72 7.22
N PRO A 170 5.47 -18.06 8.10
CA PRO A 170 5.23 -16.63 8.00
C PRO A 170 6.50 -15.79 8.11
N GLY A 171 6.49 -14.65 7.43
CA GLY A 171 7.61 -13.74 7.31
C GLY A 171 8.09 -13.61 5.86
N LEU A 172 9.39 -13.39 5.67
CA LEU A 172 10.01 -13.25 4.36
C LEU A 172 10.21 -14.64 3.73
N ILE A 173 9.52 -14.91 2.62
CA ILE A 173 9.52 -16.22 1.94
C ILE A 173 10.22 -16.20 0.56
N GLY A 174 10.64 -15.03 0.10
CA GLY A 174 11.35 -14.84 -1.16
C GLY A 174 11.97 -13.45 -1.28
N ASP A 175 12.35 -13.04 -2.49
CA ASP A 175 12.87 -11.69 -2.72
C ASP A 175 11.73 -10.68 -2.76
N ASN A 176 11.63 -9.83 -1.73
CA ASN A 176 10.52 -8.88 -1.53
C ASN A 176 9.12 -9.52 -1.58
N LEU A 177 8.98 -10.73 -1.02
CA LEU A 177 7.70 -11.42 -0.86
C LEU A 177 7.54 -11.89 0.58
N TYR A 178 6.46 -11.45 1.20
CA TYR A 178 6.13 -11.72 2.58
C TYR A 178 4.80 -12.45 2.68
N PHE A 179 4.71 -13.38 3.62
CA PHE A 179 3.49 -14.10 3.97
C PHE A 179 3.18 -13.91 5.44
N PHE A 180 1.93 -13.67 5.76
CA PHE A 180 1.46 -13.37 7.11
C PHE A 180 0.22 -14.21 7.42
N ASP A 181 0.21 -14.76 8.62
CA ASP A 181 -0.95 -15.29 9.32
C ASP A 181 -0.73 -15.11 10.83
N ASN A 182 -1.65 -15.59 11.67
CA ASN A 182 -1.50 -15.48 13.13
C ASN A 182 -0.31 -16.25 13.74
N ARG A 183 0.35 -17.17 13.03
CA ARG A 183 1.55 -17.86 13.56
C ARG A 183 2.74 -16.92 13.71
N ILE A 184 2.81 -15.81 12.94
CA ILE A 184 3.92 -14.85 13.04
C ILE A 184 3.97 -14.09 14.37
N ILE A 185 2.81 -13.93 15.02
CA ILE A 185 2.66 -13.27 16.34
C ILE A 185 2.46 -14.30 17.46
N THR A 186 2.68 -15.58 17.18
CA THR A 186 2.62 -16.65 18.17
C THR A 186 4.04 -17.06 18.56
N PRO A 187 4.50 -16.81 19.79
CA PRO A 187 5.82 -17.25 20.24
C PRO A 187 5.99 -18.79 20.12
N PRO A 188 7.21 -19.30 19.85
CA PRO A 188 7.45 -20.73 19.79
C PRO A 188 6.98 -21.46 21.06
N GLY A 189 6.06 -22.42 20.89
CA GLY A 189 5.51 -23.22 21.99
C GLY A 189 4.22 -22.67 22.61
N GLN A 190 3.61 -21.64 22.02
CA GLN A 190 2.28 -21.17 22.37
C GLN A 190 1.28 -21.58 21.27
N ASN A 191 0.06 -21.97 21.66
CA ASN A 191 -0.96 -22.43 20.70
C ASN A 191 -1.91 -21.30 20.25
N ASP A 192 -1.88 -20.16 20.94
CA ASP A 192 -2.75 -19.01 20.66
C ASP A 192 -1.90 -17.77 20.38
N PRO A 193 -2.23 -16.97 19.34
CA PRO A 193 -1.57 -15.69 19.06
C PRO A 193 -1.70 -14.75 20.25
N THR A 194 -0.66 -13.95 20.51
CA THR A 194 -0.71 -12.98 21.61
C THR A 194 -1.73 -11.89 21.28
N PRO A 195 -2.80 -11.71 22.08
CA PRO A 195 -3.79 -10.68 21.80
C PRO A 195 -3.17 -9.28 21.81
N GLY A 196 -3.38 -8.52 20.74
CA GLY A 196 -2.91 -7.14 20.62
C GLY A 196 -1.49 -6.97 20.07
N GLU A 197 -0.87 -8.03 19.56
CA GLU A 197 0.37 -7.96 18.78
C GLU A 197 0.08 -7.87 17.28
N THR A 198 1.02 -7.32 16.53
CA THR A 198 0.97 -7.23 15.06
C THR A 198 2.26 -7.82 14.47
N PRO A 199 2.23 -8.28 13.21
CA PRO A 199 3.45 -8.70 12.54
C PRO A 199 4.51 -7.57 12.54
N PRO A 200 5.80 -7.89 12.61
CA PRO A 200 6.85 -6.88 12.56
C PRO A 200 6.76 -6.01 11.29
N PRO A 201 7.14 -4.71 11.36
CA PRO A 201 7.25 -3.87 10.17
C PRO A 201 8.23 -4.47 9.16
N PHE A 202 7.97 -4.23 7.88
CA PHE A 202 8.77 -4.78 6.79
C PHE A 202 8.90 -3.79 5.62
N THR A 203 9.85 -4.05 4.72
CA THR A 203 10.16 -3.16 3.61
C THR A 203 10.13 -3.91 2.29
N ILE A 204 9.52 -3.31 1.28
CA ILE A 204 9.60 -3.71 -0.11
C ILE A 204 10.47 -2.72 -0.87
N VAL A 205 11.45 -3.22 -1.62
CA VAL A 205 12.25 -2.39 -2.52
C VAL A 205 11.47 -2.17 -3.82
N GLY A 206 11.30 -0.91 -4.21
CA GLY A 206 10.55 -0.49 -5.39
C GLY A 206 9.54 0.61 -5.10
N ASP A 207 8.80 0.97 -6.13
CA ASP A 207 7.70 1.94 -6.11
C ASP A 207 6.31 1.30 -6.21
N THR A 208 6.28 -0.03 -6.33
CA THR A 208 5.07 -0.82 -6.55
C THR A 208 5.03 -2.00 -5.59
N ALA A 209 3.84 -2.28 -5.09
CA ALA A 209 3.56 -3.45 -4.28
C ALA A 209 2.16 -3.98 -4.57
N TRP A 210 1.96 -5.27 -4.33
CA TRP A 210 0.67 -5.92 -4.34
C TRP A 210 0.42 -6.60 -2.99
N LEU A 211 -0.86 -6.72 -2.65
CA LEU A 211 -1.36 -7.48 -1.53
C LEU A 211 -2.38 -8.49 -2.07
N TYR A 212 -2.33 -9.72 -1.57
CA TYR A 212 -3.34 -10.73 -1.82
C TYR A 212 -3.81 -11.30 -0.49
N PHE A 213 -5.12 -11.20 -0.24
CA PHE A 213 -5.75 -11.74 0.95
C PHE A 213 -6.80 -12.77 0.55
N ARG A 214 -6.57 -14.02 0.94
CA ARG A 214 -7.49 -15.14 0.72
C ARG A 214 -8.03 -15.63 2.06
N THR A 215 -9.33 -15.94 2.07
CA THR A 215 -10.02 -16.51 3.24
C THR A 215 -10.67 -17.85 2.92
N ASP A 216 -10.71 -18.72 3.93
CA ASP A 216 -11.38 -20.01 3.91
C ASP A 216 -12.91 -19.87 4.04
N SER A 217 -13.63 -20.99 4.18
CA SER A 217 -15.11 -21.01 4.23
C SER A 217 -15.70 -20.99 5.65
N ASN A 218 -14.89 -20.88 6.70
CA ASN A 218 -15.30 -21.22 8.06
C ASN A 218 -15.06 -20.15 9.11
N ILE A 219 -13.82 -19.68 9.30
CA ILE A 219 -13.48 -18.80 10.43
C ILE A 219 -13.28 -17.38 9.94
N GLU A 220 -13.91 -16.44 10.64
CA GLU A 220 -13.75 -15.02 10.41
C GLU A 220 -13.01 -14.41 11.60
N GLU A 221 -11.98 -13.61 11.30
CA GLU A 221 -11.22 -12.85 12.28
C GLU A 221 -11.31 -11.34 11.97
N VAL A 222 -10.74 -10.49 12.84
CA VAL A 222 -10.82 -9.02 12.65
C VAL A 222 -10.01 -8.51 11.46
N GLY A 223 -9.13 -9.32 10.89
CA GLY A 223 -8.33 -9.02 9.70
C GLY A 223 -7.16 -8.08 9.98
N PHE A 224 -6.91 -7.17 9.04
CA PHE A 224 -5.71 -6.32 9.07
C PHE A 224 -6.02 -4.87 8.70
N ASN A 225 -5.15 -3.97 9.19
CA ASN A 225 -4.97 -2.63 8.66
C ASN A 225 -3.46 -2.42 8.41
N LEU A 226 -3.08 -2.44 7.14
CA LEU A 226 -1.71 -2.32 6.67
C LEU A 226 -1.46 -0.89 6.21
N THR A 227 -0.60 -0.19 6.91
CA THR A 227 -0.19 1.19 6.60
C THR A 227 1.16 1.22 5.92
N TRP A 228 1.46 2.31 5.20
CA TRP A 228 2.77 2.49 4.58
C TRP A 228 3.32 3.92 4.65
N SER A 229 4.63 3.99 4.50
CA SER A 229 5.39 5.20 4.16
C SER A 229 6.40 4.87 3.06
N ALA A 230 6.80 5.84 2.25
CA ALA A 230 7.77 5.62 1.19
C ALA A 230 8.99 6.52 1.38
N ALA A 231 10.17 6.00 1.03
CA ALA A 231 11.36 6.83 0.88
C ALA A 231 11.59 7.10 -0.62
N SER A 232 11.63 8.37 -1.00
CA SER A 232 11.89 8.78 -2.37
C SER A 232 13.37 8.76 -2.71
N LYS A 233 13.68 8.58 -3.99
CA LYS A 233 15.00 8.94 -4.50
C LYS A 233 15.09 10.46 -4.41
N ALA A 234 15.95 10.99 -3.55
CA ALA A 234 16.27 12.42 -3.59
C ALA A 234 16.67 12.73 -5.03
N LEU A 235 15.82 13.47 -5.75
CA LEU A 235 16.20 14.06 -7.02
C LEU A 235 17.39 14.94 -6.66
N LEU A 236 18.60 14.47 -7.00
CA LEU A 236 19.71 15.36 -7.24
C LEU A 236 19.26 16.22 -8.42
N MET A 237 18.44 17.23 -8.13
CA MET A 237 18.27 18.37 -9.00
C MET A 237 19.69 18.86 -9.20
N SER A 238 20.26 18.50 -10.35
CA SER A 238 21.51 19.06 -10.80
C SER A 238 21.25 20.54 -10.90
N LEU A 239 21.64 21.27 -9.85
CA LEU A 239 21.70 22.71 -9.84
C LEU A 239 22.77 23.05 -10.89
N VAL A 240 22.36 23.13 -12.16
CA VAL A 240 23.14 23.76 -13.20
C VAL A 240 23.14 25.23 -12.83
N ILE A 241 24.05 25.62 -11.94
CA ILE A 241 24.44 27.01 -11.77
C ILE A 241 25.04 27.40 -13.11
N ALA A 242 24.21 28.01 -13.95
CA ALA A 242 24.68 28.74 -15.11
C ALA A 242 25.59 29.85 -14.60
N TYR A 243 26.90 29.59 -14.60
CA TYR A 243 27.90 30.64 -14.55
C TYR A 243 27.82 31.40 -15.89
N LEU A 244 26.93 32.40 -15.93
CA LEU A 244 27.03 33.55 -16.82
C LEU A 244 27.71 34.65 -15.98
N GLY A 245 29.04 34.67 -15.92
CA GLY A 245 29.88 35.51 -16.79
C GLY A 245 30.37 36.73 -15.97
N PRO A 246 31.26 37.59 -16.49
CA PRO A 246 32.08 37.50 -17.71
C PRO A 246 33.52 37.00 -17.47
#